data_AF-A0A847CRD3-F1
#
_entry.id   AF-A0A847CRD3-F1
#
_cell.length_a   1.000
_cell.length_b   1.000
_cell.length_c   1.000
_cell.angle_alpha   90.00
_cell.angle_beta   90.00
_cell.angle_gamma   90.00
#
_symmetry.space_group_name_H-M   'P 1'
#
loop_
_entity.id
_entity.type
_entity.pdbx_description
1 polymer ?
#
loop_
_entity_poly.entity_id
_entity_poly.type
_entity_poly.pdbx_seq_one_letter_code
_entity_poly.pdbx_strand_id
1 'polypeptide(L)'
;LTRWDGSRRHQAQLKNFTSDMIGRFARSSITATRESAGTKRLVRYEASIVVPREIEAEIAVLKGIVAAFVMASGRRQPTYVRQRELLTQLLETLWETGESELEPAFQADFRAATSDAAAQRVIVDQVASLTDQSAISWHRRLCEIPLV
;
A
#
# COMPACT_ATOMS: atom_id res chain seq x y z
N LEU A 1 8.26 -25.84 -12.34
CA LEU A 1 9.58 -26.03 -11.69
C LEU A 1 9.48 -27.25 -10.78
N THR A 2 10.06 -28.38 -11.18
CA THR A 2 10.09 -29.61 -10.35
C THR A 2 11.39 -29.76 -9.56
N ARG A 3 12.35 -28.85 -9.77
CA ARG A 3 13.64 -28.79 -9.07
C ARG A 3 14.03 -27.33 -8.84
N TRP A 4 14.68 -27.06 -7.71
CA TRP A 4 15.21 -25.76 -7.34
C TRP A 4 16.55 -25.95 -6.63
N ASP A 5 17.60 -25.33 -7.15
CA ASP A 5 18.97 -25.40 -6.58
C ASP A 5 19.56 -24.00 -6.30
N GLY A 6 18.77 -22.93 -6.47
CA GLY A 6 19.21 -21.55 -6.27
C GLY A 6 20.17 -20.99 -7.32
N SER A 7 20.53 -21.76 -8.35
CA SER A 7 21.41 -21.31 -9.43
C SER A 7 20.81 -20.13 -10.21
N ARG A 8 21.67 -19.36 -10.87
CA ARG A 8 21.26 -18.27 -11.77
C ARG A 8 20.23 -18.73 -12.81
N ARG A 9 20.33 -19.97 -13.29
CA ARG A 9 19.38 -20.56 -14.24
C ARG A 9 17.99 -20.68 -13.63
N HIS A 10 17.86 -21.28 -12.44
CA HIS A 10 16.57 -21.40 -11.78
C HIS A 10 16.01 -20.03 -11.35
N GLN A 11 16.86 -19.08 -10.94
CA GLN A 11 16.44 -17.70 -10.70
C GLN A 11 15.88 -17.02 -11.96
N ALA A 12 16.53 -17.18 -13.12
CA ALA A 12 16.02 -16.65 -14.39
C ALA A 12 14.69 -17.30 -14.79
N GLN A 13 14.53 -18.61 -14.56
CA GLN A 13 13.27 -19.30 -14.79
C GLN A 13 12.15 -18.78 -13.87
N LEU A 14 12.45 -18.52 -12.59
CA LEU A 14 11.49 -17.92 -11.67
C LEU A 14 11.07 -16.52 -12.13
N LYS A 15 12.02 -15.70 -12.60
CA LYS A 15 11.74 -14.38 -13.18
C LYS A 15 10.89 -14.45 -14.45
N ASN A 16 11.12 -15.45 -15.31
CA ASN A 16 10.31 -15.64 -16.51
C ASN A 16 8.89 -16.08 -16.13
N PHE A 17 8.76 -17.02 -15.20
CA PHE A 17 7.48 -17.44 -14.66
C PHE A 17 6.66 -16.27 -14.11
N THR A 18 7.25 -15.37 -13.32
CA THR A 18 6.53 -14.20 -12.81
C THR A 18 6.07 -13.28 -13.94
N SER A 19 6.92 -13.06 -14.96
CA SER A 19 6.57 -12.25 -16.13
C SER A 19 5.42 -12.87 -16.94
N ASP A 20 5.47 -14.18 -17.17
CA ASP A 20 4.46 -14.93 -17.93
C ASP A 20 3.10 -14.93 -17.20
N MET A 21 3.10 -15.11 -15.88
CA MET A 21 1.88 -15.09 -15.08
C MET A 21 1.20 -13.71 -15.11
N ILE A 22 1.97 -12.62 -14.94
CA ILE A 22 1.43 -11.26 -15.05
C ILE A 22 0.79 -11.05 -16.43
N GLY A 23 1.50 -11.43 -17.50
CA GLY A 23 1.01 -11.32 -18.87
C GLY A 23 -0.27 -12.12 -19.10
N ARG A 24 -0.34 -13.35 -18.59
CA ARG A 24 -1.51 -14.23 -18.73
C ARG A 24 -2.72 -13.69 -17.97
N PHE A 25 -2.56 -13.30 -16.70
CA PHE A 25 -3.65 -12.76 -15.88
C PHE A 25 -4.23 -11.48 -16.49
N ALA A 26 -3.36 -10.56 -16.92
CA ALA A 26 -3.78 -9.32 -17.57
C ALA A 26 -4.51 -9.62 -18.89
N ARG A 27 -3.95 -10.46 -19.75
CA ARG A 27 -4.54 -10.77 -21.07
C ARG A 27 -5.90 -11.46 -20.94
N SER A 28 -6.00 -12.45 -20.05
CA SER A 28 -7.26 -13.15 -19.80
C SER A 28 -8.35 -12.19 -19.29
N SER A 29 -8.00 -11.29 -18.35
CA SER A 29 -8.93 -10.29 -17.84
C SER A 29 -9.33 -9.26 -18.91
N ILE A 30 -8.39 -8.82 -19.76
CA ILE A 30 -8.67 -7.92 -20.88
C ILE A 30 -9.65 -8.56 -21.87
N THR A 31 -9.41 -9.82 -22.26
CA THR A 31 -10.28 -10.56 -23.17
C THR A 31 -11.69 -10.67 -22.60
N ALA A 32 -11.83 -11.17 -21.36
CA ALA A 32 -13.12 -11.33 -20.71
C ALA A 32 -13.87 -9.99 -20.54
N THR A 33 -13.13 -8.92 -20.21
CA THR A 33 -13.70 -7.56 -20.09
C THR A 33 -14.25 -7.07 -21.43
N ARG A 34 -13.50 -7.28 -22.53
CA ARG A 34 -13.93 -6.89 -23.88
C ARG A 34 -15.13 -7.68 -24.35
N GLU A 35 -15.13 -8.99 -24.11
CA GLU A 35 -16.26 -9.86 -24.43
C GLU A 35 -17.54 -9.46 -23.67
N SER A 36 -17.42 -9.16 -22.38
CA SER A 36 -18.54 -8.71 -21.56
C SER A 36 -19.08 -7.34 -21.97
N ALA A 37 -18.20 -6.42 -22.38
CA ALA A 37 -18.61 -5.10 -22.86
C ALA A 37 -19.30 -5.14 -24.25
N GLY A 38 -19.00 -6.16 -25.07
CA GLY A 38 -19.53 -6.29 -26.42
C GLY A 38 -19.17 -5.07 -27.28
N THR A 39 -20.18 -4.34 -27.74
CA THR A 39 -20.00 -3.11 -28.55
C THR A 39 -19.89 -1.83 -27.73
N LYS A 40 -20.04 -1.89 -26.40
CA LYS A 40 -19.96 -0.72 -25.53
C LYS A 40 -18.54 -0.16 -25.51
N ARG A 41 -18.45 1.16 -25.39
CA ARG A 41 -17.17 1.85 -25.22
C ARG A 41 -16.61 1.56 -23.83
N LEU A 42 -15.38 1.08 -23.77
CA LEU A 42 -14.63 0.89 -22.52
C LEU A 42 -14.11 2.24 -22.02
N VAL A 43 -14.98 3.01 -21.37
CA VAL A 43 -14.65 4.30 -20.75
C VAL A 43 -14.95 4.26 -19.26
N ARG A 44 -14.45 5.27 -18.53
CA ARG A 44 -14.57 5.35 -17.07
C ARG A 44 -16.04 5.20 -16.65
N TYR A 45 -16.31 4.26 -15.74
CA TYR A 45 -17.62 3.91 -15.18
C TYR A 45 -18.65 3.26 -16.12
N GLU A 46 -18.35 3.06 -17.41
CA GLU A 46 -19.25 2.41 -18.38
C GLU A 46 -18.95 0.92 -18.58
N ALA A 47 -17.89 0.41 -17.95
CA ALA A 47 -17.52 -1.00 -17.98
C ALA A 47 -16.85 -1.44 -16.68
N SER A 48 -17.00 -2.73 -16.34
CA SER A 48 -16.31 -3.37 -15.22
C SER A 48 -15.17 -4.26 -15.73
N ILE A 49 -14.07 -4.31 -15.00
CA ILE A 49 -13.03 -5.30 -15.25
C ILE A 49 -13.59 -6.67 -14.88
N VAL A 50 -13.54 -7.61 -15.83
CA VAL A 50 -13.92 -9.01 -15.63
C VAL A 50 -12.65 -9.83 -15.47
N VAL A 51 -12.50 -10.46 -14.31
CA VAL A 51 -11.45 -11.45 -14.05
C VAL A 51 -12.11 -12.82 -14.07
N PRO A 52 -11.74 -13.72 -14.99
CA PRO A 52 -12.31 -15.07 -15.01
C PRO A 52 -12.05 -15.80 -13.69
N ARG A 53 -13.02 -16.60 -13.25
CA ARG A 53 -12.96 -17.31 -11.96
C ARG A 53 -11.69 -18.16 -11.80
N GLU A 54 -11.25 -18.80 -12.87
CA GLU A 54 -10.00 -19.58 -12.89
C GLU A 54 -8.76 -18.72 -12.61
N ILE A 55 -8.69 -17.53 -13.18
CA ILE A 55 -7.61 -16.57 -12.95
C ILE A 55 -7.67 -16.03 -11.52
N GLU A 56 -8.86 -15.73 -11.04
CA GLU A 56 -9.06 -15.29 -9.65
C GLU A 56 -8.59 -16.35 -8.66
N ALA A 57 -8.92 -17.63 -8.90
CA ALA A 57 -8.49 -18.75 -8.08
C ALA A 57 -6.95 -18.92 -8.08
N GLU A 58 -6.30 -18.82 -9.24
CA GLU A 58 -4.84 -18.90 -9.33
C GLU A 58 -4.16 -17.73 -8.60
N ILE A 59 -4.68 -16.50 -8.77
CA ILE A 59 -4.20 -15.32 -8.03
C ILE A 59 -4.40 -15.54 -6.53
N ALA A 60 -5.53 -16.09 -6.10
CA ALA A 60 -5.81 -16.37 -4.69
C ALA A 60 -4.82 -17.38 -4.11
N VAL A 61 -4.47 -18.44 -4.84
CA VAL A 61 -3.43 -19.39 -4.43
C VAL A 61 -2.07 -18.69 -4.27
N LEU A 62 -1.66 -17.89 -5.26
CA LEU A 62 -0.39 -17.16 -5.20
C LEU A 62 -0.36 -16.17 -4.03
N LYS A 63 -1.45 -15.43 -3.80
CA LYS A 63 -1.61 -14.55 -2.62
C LYS A 63 -1.57 -15.34 -1.32
N GLY A 64 -2.19 -16.53 -1.27
CA GLY A 64 -2.17 -17.42 -0.12
C GLY A 64 -0.75 -17.89 0.24
N ILE A 65 0.07 -18.23 -0.76
CA ILE A 65 1.48 -18.57 -0.56
C ILE A 65 2.24 -17.37 0.03
N VAL A 66 2.05 -16.16 -0.52
CA VAL A 66 2.68 -14.95 0.04
C VAL A 66 2.21 -14.68 1.47
N ALA A 67 0.91 -14.83 1.74
CA ALA A 67 0.36 -14.67 3.07
C ALA A 67 0.99 -15.66 4.06
N ALA A 68 1.07 -16.96 3.70
CA ALA A 68 1.59 -18.00 4.58
C ALA A 68 3.11 -17.90 4.82
N PHE A 69 3.89 -17.61 3.78
CA PHE A 69 5.36 -17.71 3.86
C PHE A 69 6.07 -16.37 4.00
N VAL A 70 5.44 -15.26 3.62
CA VAL A 70 6.04 -13.92 3.69
C VAL A 70 5.40 -13.09 4.80
N MET A 71 4.07 -12.98 4.79
CA MET A 71 3.36 -12.10 5.73
C MET A 71 3.20 -12.72 7.12
N ALA A 72 2.78 -13.98 7.20
CA ALA A 72 2.59 -14.72 8.46
C ALA A 72 3.91 -15.21 9.08
N SER A 73 5.04 -15.04 8.39
CA SER A 73 6.35 -15.29 8.99
C SER A 73 6.56 -14.26 10.11
N GLY A 74 6.49 -14.70 11.37
CA GLY A 74 6.50 -13.85 12.57
C GLY A 74 7.69 -12.88 12.70
N ARG A 75 8.67 -12.95 11.80
CA ARG A 75 9.79 -12.01 11.68
C ARG A 75 9.36 -10.58 11.38
N ARG A 76 8.20 -10.35 10.74
CA ARG A 76 7.72 -9.00 10.39
C ARG A 76 6.75 -8.39 11.39
N GLN A 77 6.14 -9.20 12.26
CA GLN A 77 5.13 -8.73 13.22
C GLN A 77 5.67 -7.65 14.18
N PRO A 78 6.89 -7.78 14.75
CA PRO A 78 7.46 -6.73 15.61
C PRO A 78 7.68 -5.41 14.87
N THR A 79 8.11 -5.49 13.60
CA THR A 79 8.30 -4.31 12.75
C THR A 79 6.99 -3.59 12.50
N TYR A 80 5.90 -4.31 12.19
CA TYR A 80 4.59 -3.70 11.97
C TYR A 80 4.03 -3.03 13.23
N VAL A 81 4.22 -3.65 14.40
CA VAL A 81 3.84 -3.04 15.68
C VAL A 81 4.58 -1.73 15.89
N ARG A 82 5.91 -1.74 15.73
CA ARG A 82 6.73 -0.53 15.89
C ARG A 82 6.38 0.57 14.89
N GLN A 83 6.14 0.21 13.63
CA GLN A 83 5.71 1.17 12.60
C GLN A 83 4.35 1.79 12.94
N ARG A 84 3.40 0.99 13.46
CA ARG A 84 2.09 1.49 13.88
C ARG A 84 2.20 2.41 15.09
N GLU A 85 3.01 2.07 16.08
CA GLU A 85 3.31 2.94 17.23
C GLU A 85 3.89 4.27 16.77
N LEU A 86 4.89 4.23 15.88
CA LEU A 86 5.52 5.42 15.31
C LEU A 86 4.51 6.36 14.65
N LEU A 87 3.65 5.81 13.78
CA LEU A 87 2.64 6.61 13.08
C LEU A 87 1.58 7.15 14.05
N THR A 88 1.22 6.38 15.08
CA THR A 88 0.25 6.81 16.11
C THR A 88 0.81 7.99 16.91
N GLN A 89 2.06 7.87 17.39
CA GLN A 89 2.74 8.95 18.12
C GLN A 89 2.88 10.21 17.26
N LEU A 90 3.21 10.07 15.98
CA LEU A 90 3.25 11.21 15.06
C LEU A 90 1.90 11.92 14.94
N LEU A 91 0.81 11.16 14.77
CA LEU A 91 -0.54 11.73 14.68
C LEU A 91 -0.91 12.48 15.97
N GLU A 92 -0.62 11.89 17.13
CA GLU A 92 -0.87 12.48 18.45
C GLU A 92 -0.04 13.76 18.66
N THR A 93 1.27 13.71 18.42
CA THR A 93 2.16 14.88 18.59
C THR A 93 1.79 16.02 17.62
N LEU A 94 1.41 15.71 16.38
CA LEU A 94 0.95 16.74 15.44
C LEU A 94 -0.41 17.32 15.83
N TRP A 95 -1.30 16.52 16.44
CA TRP A 95 -2.54 17.04 17.00
C TRP A 95 -2.29 17.99 18.17
N GLU A 96 -1.37 17.65 19.07
CA GLU A 96 -1.01 18.47 20.23
C GLU A 96 -0.28 19.77 19.86
N THR A 97 0.60 19.73 18.86
CA THR A 97 1.36 20.89 18.38
C THR A 97 0.57 21.77 17.38
N GLY A 98 -0.61 21.30 16.96
CA GLY A 98 -1.49 21.99 16.02
C GLY A 98 -0.81 22.23 14.66
N GLU A 99 -0.94 23.45 14.14
CA GLU A 99 -0.37 23.78 12.82
C GLU A 99 1.16 23.92 12.81
N SER A 100 1.81 24.12 13.97
CA SER A 100 3.20 24.60 14.04
C SER A 100 4.22 23.70 13.33
N GLU A 101 4.00 22.39 13.34
CA GLU A 101 4.90 21.39 12.76
C GLU A 101 4.41 20.83 11.42
N LEU A 102 3.24 21.27 10.94
CA LEU A 102 2.71 20.86 9.64
C LEU A 102 3.50 21.54 8.51
N GLU A 103 3.55 20.90 7.33
CA GLU A 103 4.06 21.57 6.14
C GLU A 103 3.11 22.69 5.69
N PRO A 104 3.60 23.74 4.99
CA PRO A 104 2.83 24.95 4.72
C PRO A 104 1.46 24.75 4.07
N ALA A 105 1.31 23.75 3.19
CA ALA A 105 0.02 23.43 2.59
C ALA A 105 -0.98 22.92 3.64
N PHE A 106 -0.57 21.96 4.46
CA PHE A 106 -1.40 21.42 5.54
C PHE A 106 -1.63 22.43 6.66
N GLN A 107 -0.71 23.37 6.92
CA GLN A 107 -0.97 24.51 7.82
C GLN A 107 -2.16 25.34 7.34
N ALA A 108 -2.19 25.68 6.05
CA ALA A 108 -3.28 26.47 5.48
C ALA A 108 -4.62 25.72 5.58
N ASP A 109 -4.62 24.42 5.27
CA ASP A 109 -5.79 23.57 5.38
C ASP A 109 -6.26 23.40 6.84
N PHE A 110 -5.32 23.29 7.78
CA PHE A 110 -5.62 23.21 9.22
C PHE A 110 -6.28 24.50 9.72
N ARG A 111 -5.78 25.68 9.32
CA ARG A 111 -6.41 26.98 9.64
C ARG A 111 -7.80 27.14 9.04
N ALA A 112 -8.02 26.57 7.85
CA ALA A 112 -9.30 26.63 7.17
C ALA A 112 -10.31 25.61 7.71
N ALA A 113 -9.87 24.64 8.52
CA ALA A 113 -10.74 23.62 9.08
C ALA A 113 -11.79 24.24 10.03
N THR A 114 -13.06 23.91 9.79
CA THR A 114 -14.19 24.44 10.56
C THR A 114 -14.65 23.50 11.68
N SER A 115 -13.95 22.38 11.88
CA SER A 115 -14.24 21.40 12.93
C SER A 115 -13.00 20.58 13.26
N ASP A 116 -12.99 20.00 14.46
CA ASP A 116 -11.92 19.09 14.91
C ASP A 116 -11.76 17.89 13.95
N ALA A 117 -12.86 17.36 13.42
CA ALA A 117 -12.80 16.26 12.47
C ALA A 117 -12.10 16.66 11.15
N ALA A 118 -12.34 17.90 10.68
CA ALA A 118 -11.63 18.43 9.51
C ALA A 118 -10.15 18.68 9.82
N ALA A 119 -9.82 19.21 10.99
CA ALA A 119 -8.45 19.45 11.42
C ALA A 119 -7.67 18.13 11.61
N GLN A 120 -8.29 17.10 12.20
CA GLN A 120 -7.72 15.76 12.31
C GLN A 120 -7.47 15.13 10.94
N ARG A 121 -8.36 15.35 9.97
CA ARG A 121 -8.16 14.86 8.61
C ARG A 121 -6.92 15.45 7.96
N VAL A 122 -6.67 16.75 8.15
CA VAL A 122 -5.47 17.43 7.65
C VAL A 122 -4.20 16.79 8.21
N ILE A 123 -4.17 16.46 9.51
CA ILE A 123 -3.03 15.77 10.12
C ILE A 123 -2.87 14.34 9.56
N VAL A 124 -3.96 13.61 9.35
CA VAL A 124 -3.91 12.30 8.69
C VAL A 124 -3.33 12.41 7.28
N ASP A 125 -3.74 13.43 6.51
CA ASP A 125 -3.26 13.65 5.15
C ASP A 125 -1.78 14.06 5.12
N GLN A 126 -1.32 14.87 6.08
CA GLN A 126 0.09 15.20 6.28
C GLN A 126 0.91 13.92 6.52
N VAL A 127 0.50 13.08 7.49
CA VAL A 127 1.24 11.86 7.84
C VAL A 127 1.20 10.84 6.69
N ALA A 128 0.07 10.71 6.00
CA ALA A 128 -0.08 9.81 4.85
C ALA A 128 0.77 10.21 3.63
N SER A 129 1.16 11.49 3.54
CA SER A 129 2.02 12.01 2.47
C SER A 129 3.51 11.78 2.72
N LEU A 130 3.89 11.37 3.94
CA LEU A 130 5.27 11.07 4.28
C LEU A 130 5.72 9.74 3.67
N THR A 131 6.94 9.73 3.14
CA THR A 131 7.68 8.48 2.91
C THR A 131 8.06 7.84 4.25
N ASP A 132 8.37 6.53 4.23
CA ASP A 132 8.91 5.83 5.41
C ASP A 132 10.08 6.57 6.06
N GLN A 133 11.02 7.06 5.24
CA GLN A 133 12.22 7.75 5.75
C GLN A 133 11.90 9.10 6.38
N SER A 134 10.97 9.87 5.79
CA SER A 134 10.53 11.14 6.36
C SER A 134 9.69 10.93 7.62
N ALA A 135 8.82 9.91 7.67
CA ALA A 135 8.07 9.58 8.89
C ALA A 135 9.00 9.22 10.05
N ILE A 136 10.02 8.40 9.80
CA ILE A 136 11.04 8.09 10.81
C ILE A 136 11.80 9.36 11.23
N SER A 137 12.19 10.22 10.28
CA SER A 137 12.90 11.45 10.59
C SER A 137 12.05 12.42 11.43
N TRP A 138 10.77 12.54 11.12
CA TRP A 138 9.83 13.37 11.87
C TRP A 138 9.60 12.81 13.27
N HIS A 139 9.39 11.50 13.39
CA HIS A 139 9.16 10.85 14.68
C HIS A 139 10.35 11.06 15.63
N ARG A 140 11.58 10.90 15.13
CA ARG A 140 12.80 11.21 15.91
C ARG A 140 12.86 12.66 16.37
N ARG A 141 12.47 13.60 15.50
CA ARG A 141 12.54 15.04 15.77
C ARG A 141 11.44 15.50 16.73
N LEU A 142 10.25 14.93 16.63
CA LEU A 142 9.05 15.43 17.29
C LEU A 142 8.63 14.60 18.50
N CYS A 143 8.83 13.29 18.46
CA CYS A 143 8.31 12.36 19.47
C CYS A 143 9.41 11.76 20.36
N GLU A 144 10.67 11.71 19.90
CA GLU A 144 11.78 11.11 20.67
C GLU A 144 12.59 12.14 21.49
N ILE A 145 12.27 13.44 21.41
CA ILE A 145 12.84 14.45 22.32
C ILE A 145 12.02 14.41 23.62
N PRO A 146 12.64 14.20 24.80
CA PRO A 146 11.91 14.23 26.05
C PRO A 146 11.31 15.62 26.23
N LEU A 147 9.99 15.67 26.41
CA LEU A 147 9.35 16.82 27.06
C LEU A 147 10.04 16.97 28.41
N VAL A 148 10.84 18.03 28.54
CA VAL A 148 11.40 18.47 29.83
C VAL A 148 10.24 18.84 30.75
#